data_AF-A0AAV9F735-F1
#
_entry.id   AF-A0AAV9F735-F1
#
_cell.length_a   1.000
_cell.length_b   1.000
_cell.length_c   1.000
_cell.angle_alpha   90.00
_cell.angle_beta   90.00
_cell.angle_gamma   90.00
#
_symmetry.space_group_name_H-M   'P 1'
#
loop_
_entity.id
_entity.type
_entity.pdbx_description
1 polymer ?
#
loop_
_entity_poly.entity_id
_entity_poly.type
_entity_poly.pdbx_seq_one_letter_code
_entity_poly.pdbx_strand_id
1 'polypeptide(L)'
;MNQARSIKMNLTSGAARLNPQGSYHYNSTAINRTIVLENGVANFSDHRKLYTVNGASYVQGSTPLKLADYFSVPGILATDAVPDRPDHRRAPSMETSVIDVDYRNFVRVVFQNTQPTIQTWHIDGYSFFFVGTDNGQWNEDLNNNTYNMLDAVTRSTVQV
;
A
#
# COMPACT_ATOMS: atom_id res chain seq x y z
N MET A 1 9.00 -16.73 -2.87
CA MET A 1 9.39 -15.63 -1.95
C MET A 1 8.57 -15.82 -0.67
N ASN A 2 9.17 -16.13 0.49
CA ASN A 2 8.39 -16.67 1.65
C ASN A 2 8.43 -15.81 2.92
N GLN A 3 9.08 -14.64 2.90
CA GLN A 3 9.37 -13.85 4.11
C GLN A 3 8.11 -13.49 4.93
N ALA A 4 7.02 -13.11 4.27
CA ALA A 4 5.75 -12.75 4.91
C ALA A 4 5.10 -13.93 5.67
N ARG A 5 5.38 -15.17 5.25
CA ARG A 5 4.84 -16.39 5.85
C ARG A 5 5.79 -17.02 6.86
N SER A 6 7.10 -16.79 6.74
CA SER A 6 8.11 -17.41 7.61
C SER A 6 8.35 -16.65 8.92
N ILE A 7 8.18 -15.33 8.92
CA ILE A 7 8.33 -14.51 10.13
C ILE A 7 6.95 -14.28 10.74
N LYS A 8 6.75 -14.81 11.95
CA LYS A 8 5.45 -14.89 12.61
C LYS A 8 5.52 -14.38 14.03
N MET A 9 4.44 -13.75 14.49
CA MET A 9 4.27 -13.46 15.91
C MET A 9 4.05 -14.76 16.68
N ASN A 10 4.69 -14.89 17.85
CA ASN A 10 4.40 -16.01 18.74
C ASN A 10 3.11 -15.74 19.50
N LEU A 11 2.01 -16.38 19.08
CA LEU A 11 0.71 -16.22 19.72
C LEU A 11 0.57 -17.04 21.02
N THR A 12 1.55 -17.85 21.42
CA THR A 12 1.48 -18.62 22.67
C THR A 12 2.31 -17.99 23.80
N SER A 13 3.07 -16.92 23.54
CA SER A 13 3.81 -16.22 24.58
C SER A 13 2.87 -15.35 25.42
N GLY A 14 2.30 -15.95 26.46
CA GLY A 14 1.49 -15.36 27.51
C GLY A 14 1.25 -16.41 28.59
N ALA A 15 1.01 -16.01 29.84
CA ALA A 15 0.82 -16.96 30.96
C ALA A 15 -0.18 -18.09 30.61
N ALA A 16 0.05 -19.29 31.16
CA ALA A 16 -0.62 -20.57 30.89
C ALA A 16 -2.11 -20.49 30.48
N ARG A 17 -2.36 -20.19 29.20
CA ARG A 17 -3.68 -20.22 28.57
C ARG A 17 -3.60 -21.03 27.29
N LEU A 18 -4.62 -21.83 27.03
CA LEU A 18 -4.67 -22.77 25.90
C LEU A 18 -4.89 -22.07 24.55
N ASN A 19 -5.31 -20.80 24.56
CA ASN A 19 -5.80 -20.07 23.39
C ASN A 19 -4.75 -19.07 22.88
N PRO A 20 -4.56 -18.93 21.55
CA PRO A 20 -3.68 -17.92 20.96
C PRO A 20 -3.97 -16.50 21.47
N GLN A 21 -2.91 -15.76 21.80
CA GLN A 21 -2.92 -14.40 22.31
C GLN A 21 -2.43 -13.44 21.22
N GLY A 22 -3.21 -12.39 20.98
CA GLY A 22 -2.92 -11.31 20.03
C GLY A 22 -3.99 -10.24 20.19
N SER A 23 -3.61 -8.97 20.16
CA SER A 23 -4.53 -7.86 20.49
C SER A 23 -5.50 -7.48 19.37
N TYR A 24 -5.25 -7.90 18.13
CA TYR A 24 -6.03 -7.47 16.97
C TYR A 24 -6.29 -8.61 15.98
N HIS A 25 -7.57 -8.97 15.83
CA HIS A 25 -8.04 -10.05 14.95
C HIS A 25 -8.30 -9.52 13.53
N TYR A 26 -7.23 -9.28 12.78
CA TYR A 26 -7.33 -8.76 11.42
C TYR A 26 -7.92 -9.77 10.41
N ASN A 27 -8.00 -11.07 10.76
CA ASN A 27 -8.68 -12.08 9.95
C ASN A 27 -10.20 -11.96 9.91
N SER A 28 -10.81 -11.42 10.95
CA SER A 28 -12.26 -11.30 11.09
C SER A 28 -12.77 -9.90 10.72
N THR A 29 -11.88 -9.01 10.28
CA THR A 29 -12.23 -7.65 9.85
C THR A 29 -12.47 -7.64 8.34
N ALA A 30 -13.63 -7.16 7.91
CA ALA A 30 -13.94 -7.00 6.48
C ALA A 30 -13.06 -5.92 5.87
N ILE A 31 -12.60 -6.14 4.64
CA ILE A 31 -11.79 -5.16 3.90
C ILE A 31 -12.74 -4.16 3.24
N ASN A 32 -12.55 -2.87 3.55
CA ASN A 32 -13.38 -1.79 3.03
C ASN A 32 -12.91 -1.29 1.66
N ARG A 33 -11.59 -1.34 1.40
CA ARG A 33 -10.98 -0.86 0.15
C ARG A 33 -9.71 -1.64 -0.15
N THR A 34 -9.48 -1.96 -1.42
CA THR A 34 -8.24 -2.59 -1.90
C THR A 34 -7.53 -1.64 -2.85
N ILE A 35 -6.29 -1.28 -2.51
CA ILE A 35 -5.43 -0.37 -3.27
C ILE A 35 -4.22 -1.16 -3.76
N VAL A 36 -4.07 -1.25 -5.08
CA VAL A 36 -2.95 -1.90 -5.76
C VAL A 36 -2.05 -0.81 -6.33
N LEU A 37 -0.88 -0.66 -5.73
CA LEU A 37 0.13 0.33 -6.10
C LEU A 37 1.22 -0.35 -6.92
N GLU A 38 1.19 -0.11 -8.22
CA GLU A 38 2.19 -0.55 -9.17
C GLU A 38 3.23 0.55 -9.37
N ASN A 39 4.50 0.23 -9.13
CA ASN A 39 5.57 1.13 -9.52
C ASN A 39 5.81 1.05 -11.02
N GLY A 40 6.24 2.16 -11.60
CA GLY A 40 6.56 2.22 -13.02
C GLY A 40 7.55 3.31 -13.34
N VAL A 41 7.88 3.40 -14.61
CA VAL A 41 8.67 4.48 -15.17
C VAL A 41 7.94 4.99 -16.41
N ALA A 42 7.68 6.29 -16.47
CA ALA A 42 6.96 6.93 -17.55
C ALA A 42 7.82 7.98 -18.25
N ASN A 43 7.66 8.10 -19.57
CA ASN A 43 8.18 9.21 -20.35
C ASN A 43 7.10 10.29 -20.42
N PHE A 44 7.47 11.52 -20.10
CA PHE A 44 6.59 12.66 -20.15
C PHE A 44 6.82 13.49 -21.42
N SER A 45 5.84 14.33 -21.75
CA SER A 45 5.85 15.15 -22.96
C SER A 45 7.02 16.12 -23.04
N ASP A 46 7.60 16.47 -21.88
CA ASP A 46 8.77 17.34 -21.75
C ASP A 46 10.10 16.57 -21.78
N HIS A 47 10.09 15.35 -22.30
CA HIS A 47 11.25 14.45 -22.43
C HIS A 47 11.87 13.98 -21.11
N ARG A 48 11.22 14.24 -19.96
CA ARG A 48 11.65 13.66 -18.69
C ARG A 48 11.20 12.21 -18.57
N LYS A 49 12.05 11.38 -17.98
CA LYS A 49 11.74 10.01 -17.58
C LYS A 49 11.67 9.97 -16.06
N LEU A 50 10.47 9.74 -15.51
CA LEU A 50 10.24 9.77 -14.06
C LEU A 50 9.65 8.46 -13.56
N TYR A 51 9.89 8.17 -12.29
CA TYR A 51 9.21 7.10 -11.58
C TYR A 51 7.77 7.49 -11.28
N THR A 52 6.88 6.50 -11.35
CA THR A 52 5.45 6.67 -11.12
C THR A 52 4.90 5.58 -10.22
N VAL A 53 3.77 5.89 -9.60
CA VAL A 53 2.89 4.92 -8.93
C VAL A 53 1.53 4.99 -9.60
N ASN A 54 1.07 3.88 -10.18
CA ASN A 54 -0.13 3.81 -11.02
C ASN A 54 -0.22 4.90 -12.10
N GLY A 55 0.93 5.28 -12.69
CA GLY A 55 1.03 6.29 -13.73
C GLY A 55 1.20 7.74 -13.24
N ALA A 56 1.01 8.03 -11.95
CA ALA A 56 1.25 9.38 -11.41
C ALA A 56 2.68 9.53 -10.87
N SER A 57 3.34 10.62 -11.21
CA SER A 57 4.60 11.05 -10.60
C SER A 57 4.31 12.19 -9.61
N TYR A 58 4.73 12.03 -8.36
CA TYR A 58 4.44 13.02 -7.32
C TYR A 58 5.26 14.29 -7.53
N VAL A 59 4.60 15.45 -7.47
CA VAL A 59 5.23 16.76 -7.42
C VAL A 59 4.83 17.45 -6.13
N GLN A 60 5.83 17.94 -5.39
CA GLN A 60 5.59 18.69 -4.16
C GLN A 60 4.95 20.04 -4.48
N GLY A 61 3.72 20.25 -4.01
CA GLY A 61 3.02 21.53 -4.11
C GLY A 61 3.65 22.61 -3.22
N SER A 62 3.33 23.88 -3.51
CA SER A 62 3.80 25.04 -2.73
C SER A 62 3.18 25.12 -1.33
N THR A 63 2.00 24.51 -1.15
CA THR A 63 1.28 24.47 0.13
C THR A 63 1.41 23.07 0.75
N PRO A 64 1.85 22.93 2.02
CA PRO A 64 1.91 21.64 2.70
C PRO A 64 0.55 20.93 2.73
N LEU A 65 0.52 19.61 2.44
CA LEU A 65 -0.72 18.83 2.27
C LEU A 65 -1.71 18.98 3.43
N LYS A 66 -1.23 18.92 4.68
CA LYS A 66 -2.09 19.07 5.87
C LYS A 66 -2.73 20.46 5.97
N LEU A 67 -2.04 21.51 5.55
CA LEU A 67 -2.60 22.87 5.55
C LEU A 67 -3.58 23.05 4.40
N ALA A 68 -3.26 22.50 3.22
CA ALA A 68 -4.15 22.52 2.07
C ALA A 68 -5.48 21.81 2.39
N ASP A 69 -5.43 20.64 3.03
CA ASP A 69 -6.60 19.90 3.50
C ASP A 69 -7.37 20.67 4.59
N TYR A 70 -6.68 21.10 5.66
CA TYR A 70 -7.30 21.80 6.79
C TYR A 70 -8.04 23.08 6.42
N PHE A 71 -7.47 23.88 5.51
CA PHE A 71 -8.10 25.12 5.02
C PHE A 71 -8.92 24.92 3.74
N SER A 72 -9.06 23.68 3.25
CA SER A 72 -9.80 23.34 2.03
C SER A 72 -9.37 24.17 0.81
N VAL A 73 -8.05 24.33 0.62
CA VAL A 73 -7.49 25.12 -0.48
C VAL A 73 -7.71 24.38 -1.82
N PRO A 74 -8.47 24.94 -2.76
CA PRO A 74 -8.80 24.25 -4.01
C PRO A 74 -7.58 24.14 -4.94
N GLY A 75 -7.53 23.06 -5.72
CA GLY A 75 -6.54 22.88 -6.80
C GLY A 75 -5.14 22.48 -6.35
N ILE A 76 -4.92 22.21 -5.05
CA ILE A 76 -3.63 21.73 -4.54
C ILE A 76 -3.59 20.20 -4.51
N LEU A 77 -4.61 19.55 -3.95
CA LEU A 77 -4.63 18.10 -3.77
C LEU A 77 -5.30 17.44 -4.98
N ALA A 78 -4.60 16.48 -5.60
CA ALA A 78 -5.16 15.65 -6.65
C ALA A 78 -5.48 14.26 -6.11
N THR A 79 -6.74 14.04 -5.71
CA THR A 79 -7.19 12.79 -5.07
C THR A 79 -7.51 11.67 -6.08
N ASP A 80 -7.70 12.03 -7.35
CA ASP A 80 -7.99 11.10 -8.44
C ASP A 80 -6.76 10.77 -9.29
N ALA A 81 -5.60 11.37 -8.98
CA ALA A 81 -4.34 11.17 -9.71
C ALA A 81 -3.85 9.72 -9.69
N VAL A 82 -3.97 9.07 -8.52
CA VAL A 82 -3.53 7.69 -8.28
C VAL A 82 -4.77 6.82 -8.12
N PRO A 83 -5.21 6.09 -9.16
CA PRO A 83 -6.36 5.20 -9.04
C PRO A 83 -6.05 4.02 -8.11
N ASP A 84 -7.08 3.42 -7.52
CA ASP A 84 -6.96 2.24 -6.64
C ASP A 84 -6.33 1.03 -7.32
N ARG A 85 -6.41 0.94 -8.66
CA ARG A 85 -5.76 -0.11 -9.44
C ARG A 85 -5.04 0.52 -10.62
N PRO A 86 -3.92 -0.06 -11.09
CA PRO A 86 -3.21 0.44 -12.25
C PRO A 86 -4.12 0.46 -13.48
N ASP A 87 -4.17 1.60 -14.17
CA ASP A 87 -4.82 1.73 -15.48
C ASP A 87 -3.77 2.10 -16.52
N HIS A 88 -3.30 1.11 -17.27
CA HIS A 88 -2.28 1.29 -18.31
C HIS A 88 -2.77 2.07 -19.53
N ARG A 89 -4.06 2.42 -19.60
CA ARG A 89 -4.62 3.28 -20.65
C ARG A 89 -4.53 4.77 -20.29
N ARG A 90 -4.37 5.08 -19.01
CA ARG A 90 -4.27 6.46 -18.53
C ARG A 90 -2.91 7.04 -18.91
N ALA A 91 -2.92 8.27 -19.44
CA ALA A 91 -1.69 9.00 -19.67
C ALA A 91 -1.02 9.32 -18.32
N PRO A 92 0.31 9.18 -18.21
CA PRO A 92 1.04 9.56 -17.00
C PRO A 92 0.80 11.03 -16.64
N SER A 93 0.66 11.32 -15.34
CA SER A 93 0.45 12.68 -14.83
C SER A 93 1.53 13.09 -13.82
N MET A 94 1.72 14.40 -13.67
CA MET A 94 2.59 15.01 -12.65
C MET A 94 1.77 15.93 -11.77
N GLU A 95 1.44 15.47 -10.58
CA GLU A 95 0.48 16.15 -9.72
C GLU A 95 0.90 16.01 -8.25
N THR A 96 0.37 16.86 -7.38
CA THR A 96 0.44 16.68 -5.93
C THR A 96 -0.60 15.64 -5.53
N SER A 97 -0.31 14.39 -5.89
CA SER A 97 -1.22 13.27 -5.73
C SER A 97 -1.40 12.89 -4.27
N VAL A 98 -2.66 12.62 -3.90
CA VAL A 98 -3.05 12.13 -2.58
C VAL A 98 -3.98 10.94 -2.76
N ILE A 99 -3.79 9.91 -1.95
CA ILE A 99 -4.77 8.84 -1.81
C ILE A 99 -5.51 9.12 -0.51
N ASP A 100 -6.77 9.53 -0.60
CA ASP A 100 -7.66 9.70 0.53
C ASP A 100 -8.20 8.34 0.98
N VAL A 101 -8.52 8.17 2.27
CA VAL A 101 -9.17 6.98 2.81
C VAL A 101 -10.12 7.40 3.93
N ASP A 102 -11.31 6.78 4.00
CA ASP A 102 -12.23 7.12 5.08
C ASP A 102 -11.69 6.68 6.44
N TYR A 103 -11.98 7.48 7.45
CA TYR A 103 -11.62 7.17 8.83
C TYR A 103 -12.23 5.83 9.27
N ARG A 104 -11.39 4.96 9.85
CA ARG A 104 -11.71 3.58 10.32
C ARG A 104 -11.93 2.54 9.21
N ASN A 105 -11.69 2.86 7.95
CA ASN A 105 -11.66 1.82 6.91
C ASN A 105 -10.46 0.87 7.14
N PHE A 106 -10.73 -0.42 7.01
CA PHE A 106 -9.70 -1.45 6.95
C PHE A 106 -9.29 -1.65 5.49
N VAL A 107 -8.10 -1.16 5.15
CA VAL A 107 -7.62 -1.07 3.76
C VAL A 107 -6.57 -2.14 3.50
N ARG A 108 -6.73 -2.85 2.37
CA ARG A 108 -5.70 -3.74 1.83
C ARG A 108 -4.84 -2.94 0.86
N VAL A 109 -3.53 -2.90 1.10
CA VAL A 109 -2.57 -2.30 0.17
C VAL A 109 -1.72 -3.41 -0.44
N VAL A 110 -1.62 -3.43 -1.76
CA VAL A 110 -0.80 -4.36 -2.54
C VAL A 110 0.27 -3.54 -3.24
N PHE A 111 1.54 -3.84 -2.98
CA PHE A 111 2.65 -3.26 -3.73
C PHE A 111 3.04 -4.22 -4.85
N GLN A 112 2.88 -3.79 -6.11
CA GLN A 112 3.23 -4.56 -7.29
C GLN A 112 4.52 -4.00 -7.91
N ASN A 113 5.60 -4.78 -7.87
CA ASN A 113 6.86 -4.38 -8.48
C ASN A 113 6.95 -4.85 -9.94
N THR A 114 6.98 -3.92 -10.90
CA THR A 114 7.18 -4.24 -12.33
C THR A 114 8.62 -4.11 -12.80
N GLN A 115 9.50 -3.63 -11.93
CA GLN A 115 10.89 -3.33 -12.25
C GLN A 115 11.79 -4.52 -11.90
N PRO A 116 12.94 -4.67 -12.59
CA PRO A 116 13.89 -5.75 -12.30
C PRO A 116 14.66 -5.56 -10.98
N THR A 117 14.49 -4.42 -10.32
CA THR A 117 15.17 -4.06 -9.07
C THR A 117 14.20 -4.04 -7.91
N ILE A 118 14.69 -4.46 -6.73
CA ILE A 118 13.92 -4.41 -5.48
C ILE A 118 13.56 -2.96 -5.17
N GLN A 119 12.29 -2.75 -4.80
CA GLN A 119 11.80 -1.48 -4.27
C GLN A 119 11.50 -1.61 -2.78
N THR A 120 11.67 -0.51 -2.05
CA THR A 120 11.35 -0.45 -0.62
C THR A 120 10.22 0.56 -0.43
N TRP A 121 9.14 0.13 0.21
CA TRP A 121 7.98 0.97 0.51
C TRP A 121 7.88 1.19 2.00
N HIS A 122 7.77 2.46 2.40
CA HIS A 122 7.57 2.88 3.79
C HIS A 122 6.25 3.64 3.91
N ILE A 123 5.51 3.39 4.98
CA ILE A 123 4.29 4.14 5.32
C ILE A 123 4.55 4.89 6.63
N ASP A 124 4.55 6.21 6.56
CA ASP A 124 4.68 7.07 7.73
C ASP A 124 3.42 7.06 8.59
N GLY A 125 3.60 7.10 9.92
CA GLY A 125 2.51 7.24 10.88
C GLY A 125 1.67 5.98 11.15
N TYR A 126 1.93 4.88 10.43
CA TYR A 126 1.24 3.60 10.62
C TYR A 126 2.21 2.41 10.60
N SER A 127 1.78 1.33 11.25
CA SER A 127 2.29 -0.01 10.98
C SER A 127 1.15 -0.86 10.42
N PHE A 128 1.48 -1.84 9.59
CA PHE A 128 0.54 -2.70 8.89
C PHE A 128 0.93 -4.16 9.02
N PHE A 129 -0.04 -5.06 8.95
CA PHE A 129 0.19 -6.50 8.93
C PHE A 129 0.75 -6.92 7.57
N PHE A 130 1.95 -7.50 7.55
CA PHE A 130 2.55 -8.01 6.32
C PHE A 130 2.09 -9.46 6.07
N VAL A 131 0.95 -9.59 5.39
CA VAL A 131 0.23 -10.86 5.28
C VAL A 131 0.69 -11.75 4.12
N GLY A 132 1.40 -11.24 3.13
CA GLY A 132 1.83 -12.05 2.00
C GLY A 132 2.79 -11.34 1.07
N THR A 133 3.55 -12.13 0.33
CA THR A 133 4.40 -11.70 -0.77
C THR A 133 4.52 -12.88 -1.72
N ASP A 134 4.52 -12.61 -3.02
CA ASP A 134 4.75 -13.64 -4.03
C ASP A 134 5.31 -13.03 -5.30
N ASN A 135 5.73 -13.90 -6.22
CA ASN A 135 6.16 -13.50 -7.54
C ASN A 135 4.98 -13.45 -8.51
N GLY A 136 5.08 -12.59 -9.52
CA GLY A 136 4.07 -12.44 -10.57
C GLY A 136 3.07 -11.33 -10.28
N GLN A 137 2.09 -11.19 -11.16
CA GLN A 137 1.03 -10.20 -11.00
C GLN A 137 0.06 -10.63 -9.90
N TRP A 138 -0.31 -9.67 -9.06
CA TRP A 138 -1.26 -9.94 -7.99
C TRP A 138 -2.65 -10.25 -8.55
N ASN A 139 -3.28 -11.28 -7.99
CA ASN A 139 -4.64 -11.68 -8.32
C ASN A 139 -5.41 -11.95 -7.02
N GLU A 140 -6.49 -11.21 -6.81
CA GLU A 140 -7.25 -11.26 -5.56
C GLU A 140 -7.71 -12.67 -5.18
N ASP A 141 -8.30 -13.41 -6.12
CA ASP A 141 -8.85 -14.74 -5.88
C ASP A 141 -7.77 -15.77 -5.57
N LEU A 142 -6.67 -15.74 -6.33
CA LEU A 142 -5.55 -16.65 -6.14
C LEU A 142 -4.79 -16.36 -4.84
N ASN A 143 -4.58 -15.08 -4.52
CA ASN A 143 -3.73 -14.69 -3.40
C ASN A 143 -4.45 -14.73 -2.04
N ASN A 144 -5.78 -14.57 -2.00
CA ASN A 144 -6.57 -14.59 -0.75
C ASN A 144 -6.29 -15.83 0.11
N ASN A 145 -6.13 -17.00 -0.51
CA ASN A 145 -5.85 -18.26 0.19
C ASN A 145 -4.39 -18.42 0.64
N THR A 146 -3.54 -17.47 0.29
CA THR A 146 -2.10 -17.55 0.53
C THR A 146 -1.60 -16.61 1.61
N TYR A 147 -2.49 -15.76 2.14
CA TYR A 147 -2.16 -14.80 3.17
C TYR A 147 -2.02 -15.43 4.55
N ASN A 148 -1.05 -14.94 5.31
CA ASN A 148 -0.96 -15.17 6.74
C ASN A 148 -2.01 -14.33 7.46
N MET A 149 -3.18 -14.93 7.67
CA MET A 149 -4.30 -14.28 8.37
C MET A 149 -4.27 -14.49 9.88
N LEU A 150 -3.30 -15.25 10.42
CA LEU A 150 -3.30 -15.59 11.84
C LEU A 150 -2.27 -14.81 12.65
N ASP A 151 -1.01 -14.88 12.23
CA ASP A 151 0.15 -14.48 13.04
C ASP A 151 1.16 -13.60 12.28
N ALA A 152 0.69 -12.81 11.31
CA ALA A 152 1.53 -11.90 10.56
C ALA A 152 2.15 -10.83 11.47
N VAL A 153 3.42 -10.54 11.25
CA VAL A 153 4.10 -9.45 11.94
C VAL A 153 3.67 -8.09 11.40
N THR A 154 3.65 -7.08 12.27
CA THR A 154 3.47 -5.70 11.87
C THR A 154 4.78 -5.11 11.35
N ARG A 155 4.72 -4.32 10.28
CA ARG A 155 5.85 -3.59 9.70
C ARG A 155 5.42 -2.18 9.35
N SER A 156 6.38 -1.27 9.21
CA SER A 156 6.17 0.03 8.55
C SER A 156 6.92 0.12 7.22
N THR A 157 7.79 -0.86 6.93
CA THR A 157 8.58 -0.93 5.71
C THR A 157 8.59 -2.35 5.16
N VAL A 158 8.42 -2.49 3.84
CA VAL A 158 8.54 -3.77 3.12
C VAL A 158 9.35 -3.61 1.84
N GLN A 159 9.89 -4.72 1.35
CA GLN A 159 10.62 -4.81 0.09
C GLN A 159 9.81 -5.67 -0.88
N VAL A 160 9.68 -5.23 -2.13
CA VAL A 160 8.98 -5.93 -3.22
C VAL A 160 9.79 -5.89 -4.50
#